data_AF-A0A537VFK1-F1
#
_entry.id   AF-A0A537VFK1-F1
#
_cell.length_a   1.000
_cell.length_b   1.000
_cell.length_c   1.000
_cell.angle_alpha   90.00
_cell.angle_beta   90.00
_cell.angle_gamma   90.00
#
_symmetry.space_group_name_H-M   'P 1'
#
loop_
_entity.id
_entity.type
_entity.pdbx_description
1 polymer ?
#
loop_
_entity_poly.entity_id
_entity_poly.type
_entity_poly.pdbx_seq_one_letter_code
_entity_poly.pdbx_strand_id
1 'polypeptide(L)' 'DGGRTATIESKTNFFAAVPKGDTAHAVCMPLHRGRTTIVLETRITRGDGKLAAIVTQTQLIFDDNDTSE' A
#
# COMPACT_ATOMS: atom_id res chain seq x y z
N ASP A 1 -11.14 17.20 0.89
CA ASP A 1 -9.96 17.18 1.78
C ASP A 1 -9.23 15.86 1.59
N GLY A 2 -8.02 15.92 1.03
CA GLY A 2 -7.23 14.73 0.72
C GLY A 2 -5.91 14.82 1.45
N GLY A 3 -5.74 14.03 2.51
CA GLY A 3 -4.48 13.95 3.23
C GLY A 3 -3.35 13.52 2.29
N ARG A 4 -2.22 14.23 2.35
CA ARG A 4 -1.04 13.90 1.55
C ARG A 4 -0.19 12.89 2.30
N THR A 5 0.40 11.94 1.58
CA THR A 5 1.35 10.99 2.16
C THR A 5 2.60 10.84 1.31
N ALA A 6 3.69 10.43 1.94
CA ALA A 6 4.91 10.00 1.26
C ALA A 6 5.36 8.64 1.82
N THR A 7 5.74 7.71 0.93
CA THR A 7 6.28 6.41 1.36
C THR A 7 7.70 6.58 1.86
N ILE A 8 7.98 6.12 3.09
CA ILE A 8 9.33 6.12 3.70
C ILE A 8 9.94 4.72 3.76
N GLU A 9 9.11 3.69 3.75
CA GLU A 9 9.54 2.29 3.68
C GLU A 9 8.57 1.51 2.80
N SER A 10 9.10 0.61 1.99
CA SER A 10 8.30 -0.38 1.27
C SER A 10 9.04 -1.70 1.24
N LYS A 11 8.30 -2.77 1.55
CA LYS A 11 8.75 -4.14 1.37
C LYS A 11 7.73 -4.89 0.54
N THR A 12 8.19 -5.51 -0.54
CA THR A 12 7.37 -6.40 -1.37
C THR A 12 7.90 -7.83 -1.28
N ASN A 13 7.00 -8.78 -1.04
CA ASN A 13 7.25 -10.20 -1.27
C ASN A 13 6.44 -10.64 -2.50
N PHE A 14 7.09 -11.32 -3.45
CA PHE A 14 6.43 -11.93 -4.60
C PHE A 14 6.35 -13.45 -4.41
N PHE A 15 5.15 -13.99 -4.54
CA PHE A 15 4.86 -15.42 -4.38
C PHE A 15 4.52 -16.11 -5.71
N ALA A 16 3.92 -15.37 -6.65
CA ALA A 16 3.57 -15.86 -7.98
C ALA A 16 3.51 -14.71 -9.01
N ALA A 17 3.80 -15.03 -10.27
CA ALA A 17 3.62 -14.09 -11.39
C ALA A 17 2.12 -13.92 -11.72
N VAL A 18 1.73 -12.70 -12.11
CA VAL A 18 0.42 -12.41 -12.74
C VAL A 18 0.60 -12.50 -14.26
N PRO A 19 -0.08 -13.42 -14.98
CA PRO A 19 0.05 -13.53 -16.42
C PRO A 19 -0.41 -12.28 -17.16
N LYS A 20 0.20 -11.99 -18.31
CA LYS A 20 -0.29 -10.93 -19.21
C LYS A 20 -1.74 -11.23 -19.62
N GLY A 21 -2.61 -10.23 -19.49
CA GLY A 21 -4.04 -10.35 -19.79
C GLY A 21 -4.89 -10.84 -18.62
N ASP A 22 -4.28 -11.27 -17.52
CA ASP A 22 -4.99 -11.53 -16.26
C ASP A 22 -5.24 -10.22 -15.49
N THR A 23 -6.23 -10.22 -14.61
CA THR A 23 -6.54 -9.09 -13.72
C THR A 23 -6.03 -9.37 -12.32
N ALA A 24 -5.17 -8.49 -11.80
CA ALA A 24 -4.77 -8.52 -10.41
C ALA A 24 -5.80 -7.80 -9.54
N HIS A 25 -6.24 -8.44 -8.47
CA HIS A 25 -7.09 -7.84 -7.45
C HIS A 25 -6.25 -7.47 -6.23
N ALA A 26 -6.33 -6.23 -5.78
CA ALA A 26 -5.57 -5.75 -4.62
C ALA A 26 -6.51 -5.27 -3.51
N VAL A 27 -6.25 -5.71 -2.29
CA VAL A 27 -6.94 -5.23 -1.08
C VAL A 27 -5.89 -4.64 -0.16
N CYS A 28 -6.03 -3.35 0.13
CA CYS A 28 -5.15 -2.59 1.02
C CYS A 28 -5.83 -2.42 2.39
N MET A 29 -5.12 -2.80 3.45
CA MET A 29 -5.59 -2.73 4.83
C MET A 29 -4.58 -1.96 5.69
N PRO A 30 -5.05 -1.05 6.56
CA PRO A 30 -4.18 -0.43 7.56
C PRO A 30 -3.77 -1.46 8.62
N LEU A 31 -2.47 -1.57 8.87
CA LEU A 31 -1.94 -2.28 10.04
C LEU A 31 -1.74 -1.34 11.22
N HIS A 32 -1.45 -0.06 10.96
CA HIS A 32 -1.28 0.98 11.96
C HIS A 32 -1.72 2.33 11.40
N ARG A 33 -2.40 3.16 12.20
CA ARG A 33 -2.81 4.53 11.87
C ARG A 33 -2.42 5.47 13.01
N GLY A 34 -1.31 6.16 12.84
CA GLY A 34 -0.81 7.18 13.76
C GLY A 34 -1.12 8.60 13.29
N ARG A 35 -0.62 9.58 14.05
CA ARG A 35 -0.73 11.00 13.69
C ARG A 35 0.15 11.37 12.51
N THR A 36 1.40 10.89 12.51
CA THR A 36 2.42 11.26 11.52
C THR A 36 2.76 10.12 10.57
N THR A 37 2.33 8.88 10.87
CA THR A 37 2.62 7.70 10.05
C THR A 37 1.42 6.78 9.89
N ILE A 38 1.35 6.07 8.76
CA ILE A 38 0.43 4.97 8.51
C ILE A 38 1.23 3.77 7.99
N VAL A 39 0.90 2.57 8.49
CA VAL A 39 1.43 1.31 7.95
C VAL A 39 0.30 0.59 7.24
N LEU A 40 0.52 0.25 5.98
CA LEU A 40 -0.45 -0.38 5.10
C LEU A 40 0.07 -1.75 4.66
N GLU A 41 -0.80 -2.74 4.61
CA GLU A 41 -0.57 -4.03 3.95
C GLU A 41 -1.50 -4.16 2.76
N THR A 42 -0.92 -4.33 1.57
CA THR A 42 -1.67 -4.64 0.35
C THR A 42 -1.46 -6.08 -0.04
N ARG A 43 -2.53 -6.89 -0.01
CA ARG A 43 -2.54 -8.24 -0.58
C ARG A 43 -2.98 -8.16 -2.04
N ILE A 44 -2.22 -8.77 -2.93
CA ILE A 44 -2.50 -8.82 -4.37
C ILE A 44 -2.75 -10.27 -4.76
N THR A 45 -3.92 -10.57 -5.33
CA THR A 45 -4.33 -11.89 -5.82
C THR A 45 -4.53 -11.87 -7.34
N ARG A 46 -4.32 -13.01 -7.98
CA ARG A 46 -4.54 -13.24 -9.41
C ARG A 46 -6.02 -13.51 -9.71
N GLY A 47 -6.39 -13.60 -10.99
CA GLY A 47 -7.74 -13.99 -11.41
C GLY A 47 -8.12 -15.42 -10.99
N ASP A 48 -7.12 -16.29 -10.76
CA ASP A 48 -7.30 -17.65 -10.22
C ASP A 48 -7.36 -17.71 -8.67
N GLY A 49 -7.36 -16.55 -8.00
CA GLY A 49 -7.43 -16.45 -6.54
C GLY A 49 -6.10 -16.68 -5.81
N LYS A 50 -5.01 -17.06 -6.50
CA LYS A 50 -3.71 -17.24 -5.84
C LYS A 50 -3.09 -15.91 -5.44
N LEU A 51 -2.41 -15.92 -4.29
CA LEU A 51 -1.64 -14.77 -3.81
C LEU A 51 -0.43 -14.52 -4.74
N ALA A 52 -0.37 -13.34 -5.34
CA ALA A 52 0.73 -12.89 -6.18
C ALA A 52 1.80 -12.16 -5.36
N ALA A 53 1.38 -11.23 -4.51
CA ALA A 53 2.29 -10.41 -3.72
C ALA A 53 1.65 -9.91 -2.42
N ILE A 54 2.51 -9.62 -1.44
CA ILE A 54 2.18 -8.81 -0.28
C ILE A 54 3.14 -7.62 -0.27
N VAL A 55 2.58 -6.42 -0.19
CA VAL A 55 3.32 -5.16 -0.05
C VAL A 55 3.01 -4.61 1.34
N THR A 56 4.05 -4.31 2.11
CA THR A 56 3.93 -3.52 3.34
C THR A 56 4.60 -2.17 3.12
N GLN A 57 3.87 -1.08 3.35
CA GLN A 57 4.38 0.28 3.21
C GLN A 57 4.18 1.06 4.50
N THR A 58 5.24 1.76 4.92
CA THR A 58 5.14 2.81 5.93
C THR A 58 5.15 4.15 5.21
N GLN A 59 4.14 4.99 5.47
CA GLN A 59 4.02 6.31 4.88
C GLN A 59 3.99 7.39 5.97
N LEU A 60 4.60 8.54 5.69
CA LEU A 60 4.36 9.78 6.42
C LEU A 60 3.00 10.35 6.03
N ILE A 61 2.33 10.99 6.99
CA ILE A 61 1.12 11.77 6.78
C ILE A 61 1.51 13.24 6.93
N PHE A 62 1.19 14.05 5.93
CA PHE A 62 1.35 15.51 6.01
C PHE A 62 0.02 16.13 6.39
N ASP A 63 0.06 17.02 7.37
CA ASP A 63 -1.10 17.82 7.77
C ASP A 63 -1.32 18.94 6.73
N ASP A 64 -2.57 19.35 6.51
CA ASP A 64 -2.87 20.39 5.51
C ASP A 64 -2.22 21.75 5.88
N ASN A 65 -1.92 21.96 7.16
CA ASN A 65 -1.22 23.14 7.70
C ASN A 65 0.29 23.16 7.40
N ASP A 66 0.86 22.05 6.94
CA ASP A 66 2.31 21.90 6.69
C ASP A 66 2.75 22.59 5.38
N THR A 67 1.82 23.21 4.66
CA THR A 67 2.06 23.98 3.41
C THR A 67 2.31 25.47 3.65
N SER A 68 2.57 25.88 4.89
CA SER A 68 2.77 27.27 5.31
C SER A 68 4.25 27.67 5.22
N GLU A 69 4.84 27.66 4.03
CA GLU A 69 6.13 28.32 3.74
C GLU A 69 6.19 28.83 2.29
#